data_AF-A0A7C2L358-F1
#
_entry.id   AF-A0A7C2L358-F1
#
_cell.length_a   1.000
_cell.length_b   1.000
_cell.length_c   1.000
_cell.angle_alpha   90.00
_cell.angle_beta   90.00
_cell.angle_gamma   90.00
#
_symmetry.space_group_name_H-M   'P 1'
#
loop_
_entity.id
_entity.type
_entity.pdbx_description
1 polymer ?
#
loop_
_entity_poly.entity_id
_entity_poly.type
_entity_poly.pdbx_seq_one_letter_code
_entity_poly.pdbx_strand_id
1 'polypeptide(L)'
;MPVTHYRWEDIPKEPVNQWLHRRIIRGERLMITQVFLKRGCHVPQHQHVHEQITYILEGALKFFVEGQEIIVRAGEVLHIPSNVPHEAVALEDTLDLDVFSPPREDWLAGTDDYLRNVNQPYEMPPNE
;
A
#
# COMPACT_ATOMS: atom_id res chain seq x y z
N MET A 1 10.29 -12.05 -19.40
CA MET A 1 8.83 -12.32 -19.32
C MET A 1 8.22 -11.86 -20.65
N PRO A 2 7.25 -12.60 -21.23
CA PRO A 2 6.56 -12.16 -22.45
C PRO A 2 5.59 -10.98 -22.15
N VAL A 3 5.12 -10.32 -23.20
CA VAL A 3 4.04 -9.32 -23.09
C VAL A 3 2.75 -10.03 -22.68
N THR A 4 2.11 -9.53 -21.64
CA THR A 4 0.86 -10.09 -21.11
C THR A 4 -0.15 -8.96 -20.89
N HIS A 5 -1.37 -9.15 -21.37
CA HIS A 5 -2.50 -8.27 -21.09
C HIS A 5 -3.23 -8.80 -19.84
N TYR A 6 -3.36 -7.95 -18.82
CA TYR A 6 -4.04 -8.27 -17.57
C TYR A 6 -5.31 -7.42 -17.43
N ARG A 7 -6.35 -8.02 -16.85
CA ARG A 7 -7.55 -7.30 -16.39
C ARG A 7 -7.56 -7.41 -14.86
N TRP A 8 -7.67 -6.29 -14.16
CA TRP A 8 -7.68 -6.28 -12.70
C TRP A 8 -8.75 -7.20 -12.10
N GLU A 9 -9.89 -7.32 -12.76
CA GLU A 9 -10.98 -8.18 -12.29
C GLU A 9 -10.70 -9.68 -12.39
N ASP A 10 -9.72 -10.06 -13.20
CA ASP A 10 -9.26 -11.45 -13.30
C ASP A 10 -8.15 -11.74 -12.25
N ILE A 11 -7.62 -10.72 -11.56
CA ILE A 11 -6.60 -10.87 -10.53
C ILE A 11 -7.26 -11.12 -9.16
N PRO A 12 -6.86 -12.19 -8.44
CA PRO A 12 -7.36 -12.46 -7.11
C PRO A 12 -7.21 -11.25 -6.18
N LYS A 13 -8.31 -10.84 -5.55
CA LYS A 13 -8.30 -9.86 -4.48
C LYS A 13 -7.95 -10.59 -3.18
N GLU A 14 -6.66 -10.67 -2.89
CA GLU A 14 -6.12 -11.33 -1.70
C GLU A 14 -6.55 -10.55 -0.44
N PRO A 15 -7.22 -11.19 0.54
CA PRO A 15 -7.35 -10.62 1.88
C PRO A 15 -6.00 -10.75 2.61
N VAL A 16 -5.34 -9.63 2.89
CA VAL A 16 -4.08 -9.63 3.65
C VAL A 16 -4.38 -9.68 5.14
N ASN A 17 -5.36 -8.88 5.57
CA ASN A 17 -5.98 -8.90 6.89
C ASN A 17 -7.44 -8.43 6.78
N GLN A 18 -8.13 -8.21 7.90
CA GLN A 18 -9.55 -7.79 7.90
C GLN A 18 -9.82 -6.38 7.33
N TRP A 19 -8.81 -5.51 7.26
CA TRP A 19 -8.89 -4.11 6.83
C TRP A 19 -8.26 -3.85 5.46
N LEU A 20 -7.30 -4.69 5.05
CA LEU A 20 -6.47 -4.52 3.87
C LEU A 20 -6.61 -5.71 2.92
N HIS A 21 -6.97 -5.41 1.68
CA HIS A 21 -6.92 -6.37 0.57
C HIS A 21 -6.01 -5.85 -0.52
N ARG A 22 -5.50 -6.74 -1.38
CA ARG A 22 -4.70 -6.32 -2.52
C ARG A 22 -4.90 -7.16 -3.77
N ARG A 23 -4.54 -6.58 -4.91
CA ARG A 23 -4.30 -7.28 -6.18
C ARG A 23 -2.89 -6.97 -6.63
N ILE A 24 -2.18 -7.97 -7.14
CA ILE A 24 -0.78 -7.83 -7.55
C ILE A 24 -0.63 -8.21 -9.02
N ILE A 25 0.02 -7.33 -9.79
CA ILE A 25 0.58 -7.64 -11.09
C ILE A 25 2.08 -7.31 -11.03
N ARG A 26 2.93 -8.19 -11.58
CA ARG A 26 4.37 -7.95 -11.66
C ARG A 26 4.94 -8.29 -13.02
N GLY A 27 5.97 -7.55 -13.40
CA GLY A 27 6.94 -7.94 -14.41
C GLY A 27 8.24 -8.42 -13.74
N GLU A 28 9.34 -8.29 -14.48
CA GLU A 28 10.68 -8.63 -13.97
C GLU A 28 11.28 -7.53 -13.09
N ARG A 29 10.95 -6.27 -13.37
CA ARG A 29 11.55 -5.09 -12.70
C ARG A 29 10.55 -4.22 -11.97
N LEU A 30 9.27 -4.36 -12.32
CA LEU A 30 8.20 -3.52 -11.80
C LEU A 30 7.10 -4.40 -11.22
N MET A 31 6.53 -3.95 -10.12
CA MET A 31 5.27 -4.45 -9.59
C MET A 31 4.30 -3.29 -9.49
N ILE A 32 3.05 -3.56 -9.79
CA ILE A 32 1.93 -2.64 -9.59
C ILE A 32 0.86 -3.35 -8.77
N THR A 33 0.34 -2.68 -7.76
CA THR A 33 -0.62 -3.27 -6.84
C THR A 33 -1.77 -2.32 -6.59
N GLN A 34 -3.00 -2.84 -6.66
CA GLN A 34 -4.14 -2.15 -6.07
C GLN A 34 -4.18 -2.53 -4.59
N VAL A 35 -4.13 -1.56 -3.69
CA VAL A 35 -4.36 -1.80 -2.26
C VAL A 35 -5.69 -1.16 -1.86
N PHE A 36 -6.53 -1.97 -1.22
CA PHE A 36 -7.85 -1.57 -0.76
C PHE A 36 -7.80 -1.50 0.77
N LEU A 37 -7.84 -0.28 1.29
CA LEU A 37 -7.75 -0.02 2.72
C LEU A 37 -9.09 0.50 3.22
N LYS A 38 -9.62 -0.11 4.28
CA LYS A 38 -10.78 0.42 4.99
C LYS A 38 -10.41 1.63 5.83
N ARG A 39 -11.33 2.56 6.07
CA ARG A 39 -11.11 3.67 7.00
C ARG A 39 -10.60 3.15 8.36
N GLY A 40 -9.54 3.76 8.88
CA GLY A 40 -8.85 3.34 10.10
C GLY A 40 -7.87 2.17 9.91
N CYS A 41 -7.71 1.64 8.69
CA CYS A 41 -6.68 0.67 8.38
C CYS A 41 -5.30 1.28 8.66
N HIS A 42 -4.53 0.58 9.47
CA HIS A 42 -3.16 0.94 9.82
C HIS A 42 -2.18 0.05 9.07
N VAL A 43 -1.24 0.67 8.37
CA VAL A 43 -0.06 0.02 7.82
C VAL A 43 1.12 0.40 8.72
N PRO A 44 1.61 -0.51 9.57
CA PRO A 44 2.65 -0.20 10.53
C PRO A 44 3.92 0.33 9.88
N GLN A 45 4.71 1.08 10.65
CA GLN A 45 5.99 1.58 10.18
C GLN A 45 6.88 0.43 9.68
N HIS A 46 7.37 0.59 8.46
CA HIS A 46 8.27 -0.35 7.83
C HIS A 46 9.19 0.38 6.85
N GLN A 47 10.13 -0.36 6.27
CA GLN A 47 11.00 0.12 5.21
C GLN A 47 11.37 -1.04 4.30
N HIS A 48 11.72 -0.74 3.07
CA HIS A 48 12.15 -1.73 2.09
C HIS A 48 13.08 -1.12 1.05
N VAL A 49 13.88 -1.97 0.40
CA VAL A 49 14.83 -1.54 -0.63
C VAL A 49 14.16 -1.08 -1.91
N HIS A 50 12.90 -1.46 -2.12
CA HIS A 50 12.12 -1.15 -3.31
C HIS A 50 11.72 0.34 -3.31
N GLU A 51 12.01 1.06 -4.38
CA GLU A 51 11.48 2.42 -4.58
C GLU A 51 9.96 2.30 -4.80
N GLN A 52 9.19 3.21 -4.18
CA GLN A 52 7.73 3.18 -4.22
C GLN A 52 7.16 4.49 -4.76
N ILE A 53 6.15 4.35 -5.63
CA ILE A 53 5.25 5.43 -6.02
C ILE A 53 3.83 5.01 -5.63
N THR A 54 3.21 5.78 -4.74
CA THR A 54 1.82 5.60 -4.32
C THR A 54 0.95 6.62 -5.02
N TYR A 55 -0.04 6.15 -5.78
CA TYR A 55 -1.06 7.00 -6.38
C TYR A 55 -2.43 6.71 -5.77
N ILE A 56 -3.06 7.69 -5.11
CA ILE A 56 -4.39 7.52 -4.53
C ILE A 56 -5.45 7.70 -5.62
N LEU A 57 -6.22 6.65 -5.89
CA LEU A 57 -7.32 6.67 -6.84
C LEU A 57 -8.62 7.16 -6.19
N GLU A 58 -8.89 6.72 -4.97
CA GLU A 58 -10.08 7.08 -4.18
C GLU A 58 -9.70 7.21 -2.70
N GLY A 59 -10.36 8.10 -1.97
CA GLY A 59 -10.13 8.30 -0.53
C GLY A 59 -8.88 9.12 -0.21
N ALA A 60 -8.25 8.80 0.94
CA ALA A 60 -7.08 9.50 1.43
C ALA A 60 -6.27 8.67 2.45
N LEU A 61 -4.95 8.73 2.33
CA LEU A 61 -4.00 8.17 3.28
C LEU A 61 -3.21 9.29 3.98
N LYS A 62 -3.04 9.15 5.30
CA LYS A 62 -2.08 9.92 6.09
C LYS A 62 -0.80 9.11 6.24
N PHE A 63 0.29 9.61 5.70
CA PHE A 63 1.62 9.04 5.83
C PHE A 63 2.40 9.70 6.96
N PHE A 64 3.14 8.90 7.72
CA PHE A 64 4.19 9.37 8.63
C PHE A 64 5.53 8.95 8.03
N VAL A 65 6.29 9.92 7.54
CA VAL A 65 7.50 9.68 6.75
C VAL A 65 8.48 10.83 6.94
N GLU A 66 9.77 10.55 7.12
CA GLU A 66 10.81 11.58 7.36
C GLU A 66 10.48 12.59 8.48
N GLY A 67 9.74 12.15 9.51
CA GLY A 67 9.36 13.01 10.64
C GLY A 67 8.26 14.02 10.35
N GLN A 68 7.57 13.89 9.21
CA GLN A 68 6.41 14.71 8.83
C GLN A 68 5.16 13.85 8.60
N GLU A 69 4.01 14.50 8.71
CA GLU A 69 2.73 13.94 8.33
C GLU A 69 2.35 14.49 6.94
N ILE A 70 2.08 13.60 6.00
CA ILE A 70 1.64 13.97 4.65
C ILE A 70 0.30 13.30 4.38
N ILE A 71 -0.73 14.08 4.11
CA ILE A 71 -2.00 13.55 3.64
C ILE A 71 -1.97 13.53 2.12
N VAL A 72 -2.20 12.37 1.53
CA VAL A 72 -2.27 12.15 0.09
C VAL A 72 -3.71 11.75 -0.25
N ARG A 73 -4.34 12.49 -1.15
CA ARG A 73 -5.76 12.36 -1.51
C ARG A 73 -5.93 11.85 -2.92
N ALA A 74 -7.15 11.44 -3.25
CA ALA A 74 -7.52 11.04 -4.62
C ALA A 74 -7.00 12.04 -5.67
N GLY A 75 -6.23 11.54 -6.64
CA GLY A 75 -5.57 12.35 -7.67
C GLY A 75 -4.11 12.71 -7.36
N GLU A 76 -3.64 12.50 -6.13
CA GLU A 76 -2.29 12.87 -5.68
C GLU A 76 -1.36 11.66 -5.62
N VAL A 77 -0.06 11.95 -5.74
CA VAL A 77 1.00 10.94 -5.80
C VAL A 77 2.06 11.24 -4.75
N LEU A 78 2.48 10.21 -4.03
CA LEU A 78 3.64 10.25 -3.14
C LEU A 78 4.74 9.34 -3.68
N HIS A 79 5.95 9.86 -3.73
CA HIS A 79 7.15 9.09 -4.04
C HIS A 79 7.94 8.84 -2.75
N ILE A 80 8.26 7.58 -2.49
CA ILE A 80 9.01 7.13 -1.32
C ILE A 80 10.30 6.47 -1.80
N PRO A 81 11.47 7.08 -1.56
CA PRO A 81 12.75 6.48 -1.91
C PRO A 81 13.03 5.18 -1.16
N SER A 82 13.89 4.34 -1.74
CA SER A 82 14.37 3.11 -1.11
C SER A 82 14.86 3.33 0.32
N ASN A 83 14.47 2.42 1.22
CA ASN A 83 14.85 2.35 2.63
C ASN A 83 14.42 3.55 3.49
N VAL A 84 13.56 4.44 3.01
CA VAL A 84 12.94 5.47 3.85
C VAL A 84 11.86 4.81 4.72
N PRO A 85 11.95 4.86 6.06
CA PRO A 85 10.90 4.36 6.94
C PRO A 85 9.61 5.16 6.76
N HIS A 86 8.50 4.46 6.63
CA HIS A 86 7.19 5.06 6.46
C HIS A 86 6.09 4.21 7.08
N GLU A 87 5.03 4.89 7.52
CA GLU A 87 3.80 4.34 8.10
C GLU A 87 2.60 5.01 7.42
N ALA A 88 1.46 4.34 7.33
CA ALA A 88 0.25 4.92 6.74
C ALA A 88 -1.02 4.58 7.52
N VAL A 89 -1.96 5.52 7.55
CA VAL A 89 -3.32 5.34 8.08
C VAL A 89 -4.33 5.77 7.03
N ALA A 90 -5.33 4.93 6.77
CA ALA A 90 -6.44 5.28 5.89
C ALA A 90 -7.44 6.20 6.60
N LEU A 91 -7.55 7.46 6.16
CA LEU A 91 -8.51 8.43 6.70
C LEU A 91 -9.93 8.17 6.21
N GLU A 92 -10.04 7.54 5.05
CA GLU A 92 -11.27 7.16 4.35
C GLU A 92 -11.13 5.72 3.81
N ASP A 93 -12.23 5.10 3.37
CA ASP A 93 -12.11 3.91 2.52
C ASP A 93 -11.31 4.31 1.27
N THR A 94 -10.14 3.70 1.08
CA THR A 94 -9.12 4.16 0.15
C THR A 94 -8.75 3.06 -0.83
N LEU A 95 -8.64 3.45 -2.10
CA LEU A 95 -8.02 2.65 -3.15
C LEU A 95 -6.76 3.37 -3.58
N ASP A 96 -5.61 2.76 -3.32
CA ASP A 96 -4.35 3.21 -3.88
C ASP A 96 -3.86 2.28 -4.99
N LEU A 97 -2.93 2.83 -5.77
CA LEU A 97 -2.14 2.13 -6.74
C LEU A 97 -0.67 2.34 -6.40
N ASP A 98 -0.07 1.33 -5.81
CA ASP A 98 1.35 1.31 -5.51
C ASP A 98 2.15 0.71 -6.66
N VAL A 99 3.30 1.32 -6.96
CA VAL A 99 4.28 0.85 -7.93
C VAL A 99 5.61 0.65 -7.23
N PHE A 100 6.21 -0.53 -7.37
CA PHE A 100 7.50 -0.88 -6.76
C PHE A 100 8.55 -1.27 -7.80
N SER A 101 9.80 -0.88 -7.52
CA SER A 101 10.99 -1.35 -8.24
C SER A 101 12.14 -1.65 -7.28
N PRO A 102 12.66 -2.90 -7.21
CA PRO A 102 12.15 -4.10 -7.86
C PRO A 102 10.76 -4.53 -7.34
N PRO A 103 10.17 -5.64 -7.82
CA PRO A 103 8.96 -6.22 -7.23
C PRO A 103 9.13 -6.57 -5.74
N ARG A 104 8.05 -6.56 -4.94
CA ARG A 104 8.09 -6.95 -3.51
C ARG A 104 8.13 -8.47 -3.32
N GLU A 105 9.32 -9.05 -3.17
CA GLU A 105 9.48 -10.50 -2.97
C GLU A 105 8.79 -11.02 -1.71
N ASP A 106 8.80 -10.25 -0.62
CA ASP A 106 8.16 -10.62 0.65
C ASP A 106 6.64 -10.78 0.50
N TRP A 107 6.00 -9.93 -0.30
CA TRP A 107 4.58 -10.03 -0.60
C TRP A 107 4.26 -11.27 -1.43
N LEU A 108 5.10 -11.57 -2.42
CA LEU A 108 4.95 -12.74 -3.29
C LEU A 108 5.19 -14.06 -2.53
N ALA A 109 6.06 -14.04 -1.53
CA ALA A 109 6.35 -15.18 -0.66
C ALA A 109 5.36 -15.30 0.51
N GLY A 110 4.55 -14.28 0.76
CA GLY A 110 3.63 -14.24 1.90
C GLY A 110 4.32 -14.07 3.25
N THR A 111 5.55 -13.54 3.28
CA THR A 111 6.35 -13.30 4.49
C THR A 111 6.22 -11.87 5.02
N ASP A 112 5.17 -11.18 4.60
CA ASP A 112 4.80 -9.82 4.95
C ASP A 112 4.03 -9.74 6.27
N ASP A 113 4.57 -10.37 7.31
CA ASP A 113 3.94 -10.58 8.62
C ASP A 113 3.52 -9.28 9.31
N TYR A 114 4.24 -8.18 9.06
CA TYR A 114 3.92 -6.86 9.61
C TYR A 114 2.57 -6.33 9.09
N LEU A 115 2.11 -6.74 7.91
CA LEU A 115 0.76 -6.42 7.41
C LEU A 115 -0.29 -7.40 7.93
N ARG A 116 0.07 -8.68 8.10
CA ARG A 116 -0.88 -9.75 8.44
C ARG A 116 -1.27 -9.78 9.91
N ASN A 117 -0.36 -9.36 10.79
CA ASN A 117 -0.54 -9.42 12.25
C ASN A 117 -1.15 -8.14 12.86
N VAL A 118 -1.76 -7.28 12.04
CA VAL A 118 -2.45 -6.07 12.50
C VAL A 118 -3.81 -6.44 13.10
N ASN A 119 -3.88 -6.46 14.43
CA ASN A 119 -5.03 -6.96 15.17
C ASN A 119 -5.99 -5.84 15.67
N GLN A 120 -5.61 -4.57 15.55
CA GLN A 120 -6.42 -3.42 15.97
C GLN A 120 -6.39 -2.31 14.92
N PRO A 121 -7.50 -1.62 14.66
CA PRO A 121 -7.51 -0.44 13.81
C PRO A 121 -6.75 0.72 14.47
N TYR A 122 -6.28 1.67 13.67
CA TYR A 122 -5.77 2.92 14.21
C TYR A 122 -6.89 3.69 14.91
N GLU A 123 -6.67 4.08 16.17
CA GLU A 123 -7.60 4.95 16.89
C GLU A 123 -7.42 6.39 16.39
N MET A 124 -8.30 6.78 15.45
CA MET A 124 -8.36 8.15 14.96
C MET A 124 -8.64 9.11 16.14
N PRO A 125 -7.82 10.16 16.35
CA PRO A 125 -8.14 11.16 17.33
C PRO A 125 -9.46 11.87 16.95
N PRO A 126 -10.24 12.39 17.92
CA PRO A 126 -11.61 12.86 17.69
C PRO A 126 -11.80 13.99 16.65
N ASN A 127 -10.71 14.60 16.18
CA ASN A 127 -10.70 15.79 15.32
C ASN A 127 -9.91 15.61 14.01
N GLU A 128 -9.54 14.37 13.64
CA GLU A 128 -8.89 14.04 12.35
C GLU A 128 -9.82 13.31 11.37
#